data_AF-A0A0A9DKE9-F1
#
_entry.id   AF-A0A0A9DKE9-F1
#
_cell.length_a   1.000
_cell.length_b   1.000
_cell.length_c   1.000
_cell.angle_alpha   90.00
_cell.angle_beta   90.00
_cell.angle_gamma   90.00
#
_symmetry.space_group_name_H-M   'P 1'
#
loop_
_entity.id
_entity.type
_entity.pdbx_description
1 polymer ?
#
loop_
_entity_poly.entity_id
_entity_poly.type
_entity_poly.pdbx_seq_one_letter_code
_entity_poly.pdbx_strand_id
1 'polypeptide(L)'
;MAVKGTSCDVLRSLVDADPAIVMLPDKNGNTALHVATRKKRAEIVSVLLRLPDTHVNALTRDHNTAYDIAEGLPVCEESCEIKDILSQHGALRSRELNQPRDELRKTVTEIKKDVHTQLEQTRKTNKNVHGIAKELRKLHREGINNATNSVTVVAVLFATVAFAAIFTVPGGNDNNGLAVVVQAASFKIFFIFNAVALFTSLAVVVVQITVVRGETKSERRVVEVINKLMWLASVCTTISFIASCYIVLGRHFQWAAILVTLIGGVTMAGVLGTMTYYVVKSKRMRKIRKKEKMSRRSGSSSWYDNTELSETELNPVYAL
;
A
#
# COMPACT_ATOMS: atom_id res chain seq x y z
N MET A 1 -23.56 -56.76 -37.68
CA MET A 1 -24.85 -57.38 -38.08
C MET A 1 -25.40 -58.32 -36.99
N ALA A 2 -24.55 -59.15 -36.36
CA ALA A 2 -24.94 -60.06 -35.27
C ALA A 2 -25.75 -59.39 -34.13
N VAL A 3 -25.28 -58.25 -33.62
CA VAL A 3 -25.97 -57.49 -32.54
C VAL A 3 -27.35 -56.90 -32.90
N LYS A 4 -27.75 -56.93 -34.19
CA LYS A 4 -29.11 -56.55 -34.61
C LYS A 4 -30.09 -57.73 -34.49
N GLY A 5 -29.58 -58.96 -34.56
CA GLY A 5 -30.35 -60.19 -34.40
C GLY A 5 -30.60 -60.54 -32.93
N THR A 6 -31.00 -61.78 -32.66
CA THR A 6 -31.21 -62.34 -31.32
C THR A 6 -30.16 -63.38 -30.93
N SER A 7 -29.31 -63.80 -31.86
CA SER A 7 -28.41 -64.94 -31.67
C SER A 7 -27.15 -64.55 -30.87
N CYS A 8 -27.14 -64.91 -29.58
CA CYS A 8 -25.97 -64.73 -28.70
C CYS A 8 -24.77 -65.59 -29.11
N ASP A 9 -25.00 -66.77 -29.70
CA ASP A 9 -23.91 -67.70 -30.07
C ASP A 9 -23.05 -67.15 -31.21
N VAL A 10 -23.69 -66.54 -32.20
CA VAL A 10 -23.00 -65.87 -33.31
C VAL A 10 -22.17 -64.69 -32.80
N LEU A 11 -22.69 -63.97 -31.81
CA LEU A 11 -21.94 -62.88 -31.20
C LEU A 11 -20.71 -63.40 -30.44
N ARG A 12 -20.86 -64.44 -29.63
CA ARG A 12 -19.74 -65.05 -28.88
C ARG A 12 -18.67 -65.55 -29.83
N SER A 13 -19.02 -66.31 -30.88
CA SER A 13 -18.03 -66.80 -31.85
C SER A 13 -17.30 -65.68 -32.60
N LEU A 14 -17.95 -64.53 -32.83
CA LEU A 14 -17.30 -63.38 -33.45
C LEU A 14 -16.36 -62.64 -32.48
N VAL A 15 -16.76 -62.51 -31.21
CA VAL A 15 -15.96 -61.88 -30.16
C VAL A 15 -14.75 -62.75 -29.79
N ASP A 16 -14.92 -64.08 -29.77
CA ASP A 16 -13.83 -65.03 -29.52
C ASP A 16 -12.77 -64.98 -30.63
N ALA A 17 -13.17 -64.65 -31.86
CA ALA A 17 -12.26 -64.49 -32.99
C ALA A 17 -11.54 -63.14 -32.98
N ASP A 18 -12.24 -62.06 -32.61
CA ASP A 18 -11.69 -60.72 -32.46
C ASP A 18 -12.52 -59.94 -31.41
N PRO A 19 -11.97 -59.59 -30.25
CA PRO A 19 -12.69 -58.76 -29.27
C PRO A 19 -12.85 -57.28 -29.69
N ALA A 20 -11.96 -56.76 -30.55
CA ALA A 20 -11.91 -55.33 -30.88
C ALA A 20 -13.07 -54.87 -31.77
N ILE A 21 -13.72 -55.79 -32.50
CA ILE A 21 -14.92 -55.51 -33.32
C ILE A 21 -16.06 -54.88 -32.51
N VAL A 22 -16.14 -55.16 -31.20
CA VAL A 22 -17.19 -54.60 -30.34
C VAL A 22 -17.08 -53.07 -30.21
N MET A 23 -15.86 -52.53 -30.29
CA MET A 23 -15.56 -51.10 -30.17
C MET A 23 -15.55 -50.36 -31.50
N LEU A 24 -15.64 -51.06 -32.63
CA LEU A 24 -15.68 -50.42 -33.94
C LEU A 24 -17.01 -49.65 -34.12
N PRO A 25 -16.96 -48.32 -34.32
CA PRO A 25 -18.16 -47.54 -34.55
C PRO A 25 -18.70 -47.74 -35.97
N ASP A 26 -20.02 -47.75 -36.11
CA ASP A 26 -20.67 -47.65 -37.41
C ASP A 26 -20.56 -46.23 -38.02
N LYS A 27 -21.14 -46.01 -39.20
CA LYS A 27 -21.14 -44.70 -39.90
C LYS A 27 -21.70 -43.55 -39.06
N ASN A 28 -22.51 -43.86 -38.04
CA ASN A 28 -23.15 -42.90 -37.16
C ASN A 28 -22.44 -42.83 -35.79
N GLY A 29 -21.29 -43.48 -35.63
CA GLY A 29 -20.56 -43.53 -34.35
C GLY A 29 -21.12 -44.54 -33.35
N ASN A 30 -22.07 -45.40 -33.72
CA ASN A 30 -22.64 -46.38 -32.79
C ASN A 30 -21.71 -47.59 -32.67
N THR A 31 -21.28 -47.90 -31.45
CA THR A 31 -20.65 -49.18 -31.11
C THR A 31 -21.67 -50.32 -31.08
N ALA A 32 -21.19 -51.56 -30.99
CA ALA A 32 -22.04 -52.75 -30.84
C ALA A 32 -23.06 -52.62 -29.69
N LEU A 33 -22.65 -52.00 -28.58
CA LEU A 33 -23.46 -51.75 -27.39
C LEU A 33 -24.64 -50.79 -27.67
N HIS A 34 -24.39 -49.68 -28.38
CA HIS A 34 -25.45 -48.74 -28.78
C HIS A 34 -26.48 -49.39 -29.72
N VAL A 35 -26.01 -50.22 -30.66
CA VAL A 35 -26.87 -50.92 -31.62
C VAL A 35 -27.74 -51.97 -30.93
N ALA A 36 -27.17 -52.75 -30.01
CA ALA A 36 -27.90 -53.76 -29.22
C ALA A 36 -28.96 -53.11 -28.32
N THR A 37 -28.59 -52.01 -27.66
CA THR A 37 -29.49 -51.21 -26.81
C THR A 37 -30.67 -50.65 -27.61
N ARG A 38 -30.40 -50.01 -28.76
CA ARG A 38 -31.43 -49.49 -29.68
C ARG A 38 -32.37 -50.57 -30.22
N LYS A 39 -31.90 -51.81 -30.32
CA LYS A 39 -32.69 -52.96 -30.80
C LYS A 39 -33.34 -53.78 -29.69
N LYS A 40 -33.31 -53.30 -28.44
CA LYS A 40 -33.93 -53.94 -27.27
C LYS A 40 -33.43 -55.38 -27.03
N ARG A 41 -32.13 -55.62 -27.24
CA ARG A 41 -31.52 -56.96 -27.06
C ARG A 41 -30.86 -57.09 -25.69
N ALA A 42 -31.64 -57.30 -24.63
CA ALA A 42 -31.16 -57.35 -23.24
C ALA A 42 -30.05 -58.40 -23.03
N GLU A 43 -30.25 -59.61 -23.54
CA GLU A 43 -29.26 -60.69 -23.44
C GLU A 43 -27.93 -60.33 -24.12
N ILE A 44 -27.99 -59.74 -25.32
CA ILE A 44 -26.80 -59.30 -26.06
C ILE A 44 -26.10 -58.16 -25.31
N VAL A 45 -26.84 -57.19 -24.76
CA VAL A 45 -26.27 -56.13 -23.93
C VAL A 45 -25.53 -56.72 -22.73
N SER A 46 -26.11 -57.73 -22.07
CA SER A 46 -25.48 -58.42 -20.93
C SER A 46 -24.20 -59.17 -21.31
N VAL A 47 -24.11 -59.71 -22.53
CA VAL A 47 -22.92 -60.40 -23.03
C VAL A 47 -21.84 -59.39 -23.38
N LEU A 48 -22.20 -58.29 -24.05
CA LEU A 48 -21.26 -57.22 -24.42
C LEU A 48 -20.64 -56.54 -23.21
N LEU A 49 -21.41 -56.29 -22.15
CA LEU A 49 -20.93 -55.65 -20.92
C LEU A 49 -20.04 -56.55 -20.06
N ARG A 50 -20.10 -57.87 -20.27
CA ARG A 50 -19.20 -58.83 -19.61
C ARG A 50 -17.82 -58.92 -20.27
N LEU A 51 -17.63 -58.29 -21.43
CA LEU A 51 -16.34 -58.25 -22.11
C LEU A 51 -15.43 -57.17 -21.49
N PRO A 52 -14.14 -57.46 -21.27
CA PRO A 52 -13.22 -56.55 -20.60
C PRO A 52 -12.96 -55.25 -21.38
N ASP A 53 -13.08 -55.28 -22.70
CA ASP A 53 -12.74 -54.15 -23.59
C ASP A 53 -13.95 -53.27 -23.97
N THR A 54 -15.11 -53.49 -23.35
CA THR A 54 -16.32 -52.73 -23.68
C THR A 54 -16.37 -51.38 -22.96
N HIS A 55 -16.23 -50.28 -23.71
CA HIS A 55 -16.47 -48.93 -23.21
C HIS A 55 -17.97 -48.65 -23.03
N VAL A 56 -18.47 -48.84 -21.81
CA VAL A 56 -19.88 -48.62 -21.41
C VAL A 56 -20.37 -47.20 -21.70
N ASN A 57 -19.49 -46.22 -21.51
CA ASN A 57 -19.76 -44.78 -21.66
C ASN A 57 -19.25 -44.20 -23.00
N ALA A 58 -19.06 -45.04 -24.01
CA ALA A 58 -18.74 -44.56 -25.37
C ALA A 58 -19.85 -43.61 -25.86
N LEU A 59 -19.47 -42.58 -26.62
CA LEU A 59 -20.42 -41.60 -27.17
C LEU A 59 -20.60 -41.82 -28.66
N THR A 60 -21.84 -41.70 -29.13
CA THR A 60 -22.15 -41.62 -30.55
C THR A 60 -21.78 -40.25 -31.13
N ARG A 61 -21.92 -40.07 -32.46
CA ARG A 61 -21.76 -38.75 -33.10
C ARG A 61 -22.72 -37.69 -32.56
N ASP A 62 -23.88 -38.13 -32.06
CA ASP A 62 -24.90 -37.26 -31.46
C ASP A 62 -24.68 -37.05 -29.95
N HIS A 63 -23.50 -37.43 -29.43
CA HIS A 63 -23.15 -37.34 -28.01
C HIS A 63 -24.10 -38.09 -27.07
N ASN A 64 -24.68 -39.20 -27.52
CA ASN A 64 -25.50 -40.06 -26.67
C ASN A 64 -24.71 -41.28 -26.21
N THR A 65 -24.85 -41.66 -24.95
CA THR A 65 -24.38 -42.94 -24.41
C THR A 65 -25.40 -44.05 -24.70
N ALA A 66 -25.01 -45.31 -24.49
CA ALA A 66 -25.95 -46.42 -24.53
C ALA A 66 -27.11 -46.22 -23.53
N TYR A 67 -26.85 -45.60 -22.37
CA TYR A 67 -27.86 -45.30 -21.36
C TYR A 67 -28.87 -44.24 -21.84
N ASP A 68 -28.41 -43.17 -22.51
CA ASP A 68 -29.29 -42.14 -23.09
C ASP A 68 -30.20 -42.74 -24.20
N ILE A 69 -29.65 -43.67 -25.00
CA ILE A 69 -30.44 -44.41 -26.00
C ILE A 69 -31.51 -45.27 -25.33
N ALA A 70 -31.17 -45.99 -24.25
CA ALA A 70 -32.13 -46.81 -23.52
C ALA A 70 -33.25 -45.98 -22.89
N GLU A 71 -32.95 -44.75 -22.44
CA GLU A 71 -33.93 -43.83 -21.89
C GLU A 71 -34.89 -43.25 -22.93
N GLY A 72 -34.44 -43.08 -24.17
CA GLY A 72 -35.28 -42.60 -25.28
C GLY A 72 -36.18 -43.67 -25.93
N LEU A 73 -36.08 -44.94 -25.53
CA LEU A 73 -36.90 -46.03 -26.09
C LEU A 73 -38.31 -46.08 -25.45
N PRO A 74 -39.33 -46.57 -26.18
CA PRO A 74 -40.65 -46.81 -25.61
C PRO A 74 -40.58 -47.82 -24.47
N VAL A 75 -41.28 -47.53 -23.36
CA VAL A 75 -41.31 -48.34 -22.14
C VAL A 75 -41.81 -49.76 -22.45
N CYS A 76 -40.92 -50.72 -22.32
CA CYS A 76 -41.15 -52.17 -22.41
C CYS A 76 -40.27 -52.88 -21.38
N GLU A 77 -40.61 -54.11 -20.99
CA GLU A 77 -39.83 -54.93 -20.04
C GLU A 77 -38.34 -54.98 -20.43
N GLU A 78 -38.05 -55.23 -21.71
CA GLU A 78 -36.70 -55.29 -22.27
C GLU A 78 -35.91 -53.97 -22.13
N SER A 79 -36.60 -52.82 -22.26
CA SER A 79 -35.94 -51.51 -22.14
C SER A 79 -35.65 -51.15 -20.68
N CYS A 80 -36.50 -51.57 -19.74
CA CYS A 80 -36.27 -51.42 -18.31
C CYS A 80 -35.09 -52.30 -17.87
N GLU A 81 -35.09 -53.56 -18.31
CA GLU A 81 -34.01 -54.51 -18.03
C GLU A 81 -32.66 -54.02 -18.59
N ILE A 82 -32.64 -53.46 -19.80
CA ILE A 82 -31.42 -52.87 -20.37
C ILE A 82 -30.94 -51.65 -19.57
N LYS A 83 -31.84 -50.78 -19.09
CA LYS A 83 -31.47 -49.63 -18.25
C LYS A 83 -30.86 -50.10 -16.92
N ASP A 84 -31.45 -51.10 -16.29
CA ASP A 84 -30.94 -51.68 -15.04
C ASP A 84 -29.56 -52.30 -15.25
N ILE A 85 -29.39 -53.13 -16.28
CA ILE A 85 -28.09 -53.76 -16.61
C ILE A 85 -27.03 -52.70 -16.90
N LEU A 86 -27.34 -51.67 -17.70
CA LEU A 86 -26.42 -50.59 -18.01
C LEU A 86 -26.03 -49.80 -16.75
N SER A 87 -26.99 -49.50 -15.87
CA SER A 87 -26.72 -48.78 -14.62
C SER A 87 -25.81 -49.57 -13.67
N GLN A 88 -26.02 -50.89 -13.55
CA GLN A 88 -25.20 -51.79 -12.73
C GLN A 88 -23.75 -51.86 -13.23
N HIS A 89 -23.52 -51.68 -14.53
CA HIS A 89 -22.20 -51.69 -15.14
C HIS A 89 -21.59 -50.28 -15.27
N GLY A 90 -22.12 -49.29 -14.55
CA GLY A 90 -21.55 -47.94 -14.47
C GLY A 90 -21.81 -47.04 -15.69
N ALA A 91 -22.88 -47.32 -16.45
CA ALA A 91 -23.31 -46.42 -17.52
C ALA A 91 -23.85 -45.12 -16.93
N LEU A 92 -23.34 -43.99 -17.43
CA LEU A 92 -23.74 -42.64 -17.04
C LEU A 92 -24.42 -41.96 -18.24
N ARG A 93 -25.22 -40.92 -17.97
CA ARG A 93 -25.74 -40.07 -19.05
C ARG A 93 -24.64 -39.21 -19.65
N SER A 94 -24.79 -38.84 -20.92
CA SER A 94 -23.83 -37.96 -21.62
C SER A 94 -23.57 -36.63 -20.91
N ARG A 95 -24.60 -36.05 -20.28
CA ARG A 95 -24.52 -34.81 -19.49
C ARG A 95 -23.71 -34.96 -18.20
N GLU A 96 -23.74 -36.14 -17.59
CA GLU A 96 -23.05 -36.45 -16.32
C GLU A 96 -21.55 -36.69 -16.56
N LEU A 97 -21.17 -37.17 -17.76
CA LEU A 97 -19.77 -37.38 -18.15
C LEU A 97 -18.95 -36.08 -18.27
N ASN A 98 -19.58 -34.95 -18.62
CA ASN A 98 -18.89 -33.66 -18.83
C ASN A 98 -19.12 -32.64 -17.71
N GLN A 99 -20.03 -32.92 -16.77
CA GLN A 99 -20.42 -32.01 -15.70
C GLN A 99 -19.24 -31.42 -14.89
N PRO A 100 -18.21 -32.20 -14.47
CA PRO A 100 -17.09 -31.65 -13.70
C PRO A 100 -16.26 -30.64 -14.49
N ARG A 101 -16.18 -30.81 -15.82
CA ARG A 101 -15.42 -29.92 -16.71
C ARG A 101 -16.16 -28.62 -16.96
N ASP A 102 -17.48 -28.67 -17.09
CA ASP A 102 -18.29 -27.48 -17.33
C ASP A 102 -18.42 -26.62 -16.06
N GLU A 103 -18.55 -27.25 -14.89
CA GLU A 103 -18.49 -26.56 -13.59
C GLU A 103 -17.12 -25.90 -13.39
N LEU A 104 -16.03 -26.61 -13.70
CA LEU A 104 -14.69 -26.03 -13.64
C LEU A 104 -14.53 -24.86 -14.62
N ARG A 105 -15.01 -24.98 -15.86
CA ARG A 105 -14.96 -23.88 -16.83
C ARG A 105 -15.72 -22.66 -16.33
N LYS A 106 -16.88 -22.85 -15.70
CA LYS A 106 -17.68 -21.78 -15.12
C LYS A 106 -16.96 -21.09 -13.95
N THR A 107 -16.38 -21.86 -13.02
CA THR A 107 -15.60 -21.28 -11.91
C THR A 107 -14.38 -20.51 -12.42
N VAL A 108 -13.67 -21.03 -13.43
CA VAL A 108 -12.52 -20.34 -14.02
C VAL A 108 -12.94 -19.04 -14.71
N THR A 109 -14.08 -19.00 -15.39
CA THR A 109 -14.57 -17.77 -16.04
C THR A 109 -15.04 -16.73 -15.00
N GLU A 110 -15.68 -17.17 -13.91
CA GLU A 110 -16.04 -16.31 -12.78
C GLU A 110 -14.79 -15.73 -12.11
N ILE A 111 -13.81 -16.56 -11.75
CA ILE A 111 -12.53 -16.12 -11.15
C ILE A 111 -11.83 -15.11 -12.06
N LYS A 112 -11.77 -15.40 -13.37
CA LYS A 112 -11.14 -14.48 -14.34
C LYS A 112 -11.83 -13.11 -14.36
N LYS A 113 -13.17 -13.09 -14.32
CA LYS A 113 -13.95 -11.85 -14.28
C LYS A 113 -13.69 -11.10 -12.98
N ASP A 114 -13.73 -11.78 -11.84
CA ASP A 114 -13.50 -11.17 -10.53
C ASP A 114 -12.11 -10.58 -10.43
N VAL A 115 -11.07 -11.31 -10.83
CA VAL A 115 -9.69 -10.78 -10.87
C VAL A 115 -9.58 -9.54 -11.75
N HIS A 116 -10.22 -9.54 -12.92
CA HIS A 116 -10.22 -8.37 -13.79
C HIS A 116 -10.87 -7.15 -13.13
N THR A 117 -12.04 -7.33 -12.48
CA THR A 117 -12.71 -6.24 -11.75
C THR A 117 -11.88 -5.73 -10.56
N GLN A 118 -11.22 -6.63 -9.82
CA GLN A 118 -10.34 -6.27 -8.71
C GLN A 118 -9.11 -5.48 -9.19
N LEU A 119 -8.50 -5.88 -10.30
CA LEU A 119 -7.37 -5.16 -10.90
C LEU A 119 -7.78 -3.77 -11.39
N GLU A 120 -8.95 -3.64 -12.03
CA GLU A 120 -9.47 -2.33 -12.44
C GLU A 120 -9.76 -1.42 -11.24
N GLN A 121 -10.39 -1.96 -10.18
CA GLN A 121 -10.65 -1.22 -8.95
C GLN A 121 -9.34 -0.79 -8.28
N THR A 122 -8.36 -1.69 -8.21
CA THR A 122 -7.03 -1.39 -7.67
C THR A 122 -6.34 -0.29 -8.48
N ARG A 123 -6.45 -0.34 -9.82
CA ARG A 123 -5.89 0.69 -10.70
C ARG A 123 -6.56 2.05 -10.50
N LYS A 124 -7.89 2.11 -10.37
CA LYS A 124 -8.65 3.33 -10.08
C LYS A 124 -8.26 3.90 -8.71
N THR A 125 -8.21 3.07 -7.68
CA THR A 125 -7.78 3.46 -6.33
C THR A 125 -6.35 3.99 -6.34
N ASN A 126 -5.43 3.33 -7.04
CA ASN A 126 -4.03 3.78 -7.12
C ASN A 126 -3.91 5.16 -7.80
N LYS A 127 -4.65 5.40 -8.89
CA LYS A 127 -4.73 6.74 -9.51
C LYS A 127 -5.28 7.80 -8.56
N ASN A 128 -6.35 7.49 -7.83
CA ASN A 128 -6.95 8.42 -6.87
C ASN A 128 -5.99 8.72 -5.72
N VAL A 129 -5.34 7.70 -5.14
CA VAL A 129 -4.35 7.85 -4.08
C VAL A 129 -3.14 8.65 -4.56
N HIS A 130 -2.68 8.44 -5.79
CA HIS A 130 -1.60 9.24 -6.38
C HIS A 130 -1.99 10.71 -6.53
N GLY A 131 -3.22 10.99 -6.97
CA GLY A 131 -3.77 12.36 -7.04
C GLY A 131 -3.81 13.03 -5.67
N ILE A 132 -4.37 12.34 -4.67
CA ILE A 132 -4.41 12.82 -3.27
C ILE A 132 -3.00 13.07 -2.73
N ALA A 133 -2.06 12.16 -2.98
CA ALA A 133 -0.68 12.31 -2.54
C ALA A 133 0.02 13.50 -3.22
N LYS A 134 -0.29 13.77 -4.49
CA LYS A 134 0.24 14.93 -5.23
C LYS A 134 -0.31 16.25 -4.65
N GLU A 135 -1.61 16.34 -4.44
CA GLU A 135 -2.23 17.52 -3.82
C GLU A 135 -1.75 17.73 -2.39
N LEU A 136 -1.61 16.67 -1.59
CA LEU A 136 -1.08 16.79 -0.22
C LEU A 136 0.36 17.30 -0.20
N ARG A 137 1.21 16.89 -1.16
CA ARG A 137 2.56 17.45 -1.29
C ARG A 137 2.53 18.92 -1.69
N LYS A 138 1.63 19.31 -2.59
CA LYS A 138 1.44 20.71 -3.01
C LYS A 138 1.00 21.58 -1.82
N LEU A 139 -0.01 21.16 -1.06
CA LEU A 139 -0.45 21.85 0.15
C LEU A 139 0.64 21.95 1.21
N HIS A 140 1.43 20.90 1.40
CA HIS A 140 2.55 20.93 2.36
C HIS A 140 3.66 21.90 1.90
N ARG A 141 3.98 21.90 0.60
CA ARG A 141 4.92 22.85 -0.02
C ARG A 141 4.44 24.29 0.17
N GLU A 142 3.18 24.57 -0.15
CA GLU A 142 2.56 25.90 0.02
C GLU A 142 2.53 26.34 1.48
N GLY A 143 2.16 25.44 2.40
CA GLY A 143 2.18 25.71 3.84
C GLY A 143 3.57 26.03 4.37
N ILE A 144 4.61 25.31 3.92
CA ILE A 144 6.00 25.63 4.25
C ILE A 144 6.41 26.99 3.70
N ASN A 145 6.10 27.29 2.43
CA ASN A 145 6.46 28.56 1.81
C ASN A 145 5.77 29.74 2.50
N ASN A 146 4.50 29.60 2.89
CA ASN A 146 3.79 30.64 3.62
C ASN A 146 4.41 30.90 5.00
N ALA A 147 4.64 29.84 5.80
CA ALA A 147 5.29 29.97 7.10
C ALA A 147 6.71 30.56 6.99
N THR A 148 7.43 30.16 5.95
CA THR A 148 8.76 30.66 5.62
C THR A 148 8.72 32.16 5.36
N ASN A 149 7.78 32.64 4.52
CA ASN A 149 7.61 34.07 4.26
C ASN A 149 7.28 34.86 5.53
N SER A 150 6.39 34.36 6.40
CA SER A 150 6.09 35.02 7.67
C SER A 150 7.32 35.13 8.58
N VAL A 151 8.15 34.07 8.66
CA VAL A 151 9.39 34.09 9.45
C VAL A 151 10.41 35.07 8.87
N THR A 152 10.55 35.16 7.54
CA THR A 152 11.43 36.13 6.89
C THR A 152 11.08 37.55 7.30
N VAL A 153 9.80 37.90 7.35
CA VAL A 153 9.36 39.25 7.75
C VAL A 153 9.81 39.56 9.18
N VAL A 154 9.63 38.62 10.12
CA VAL A 154 10.07 38.79 11.52
C VAL A 154 11.60 38.90 11.62
N ALA A 155 12.34 38.09 10.88
CA ALA A 155 13.80 38.15 10.84
C ALA A 155 14.30 39.50 10.31
N VAL A 156 13.70 40.01 9.23
CA VAL A 156 14.03 41.34 8.70
C VAL A 156 13.71 42.43 9.73
N LEU A 157 12.57 42.35 10.44
CA LEU A 157 12.23 43.29 11.51
C LEU A 157 13.26 43.29 12.66
N PHE A 158 13.76 42.13 13.07
CA PHE A 158 14.84 42.07 14.07
C PHE A 158 16.14 42.67 13.56
N ALA A 159 16.50 42.39 12.30
CA ALA A 159 17.70 42.96 11.69
C ALA A 159 17.61 44.49 11.58
N THR A 160 16.45 45.05 11.19
CA THR A 160 16.28 46.50 11.05
C THR A 160 16.34 47.21 12.41
N VAL A 161 15.66 46.68 13.44
CA VAL A 161 15.71 47.25 14.79
C VAL A 161 17.12 47.17 15.36
N ALA A 162 17.80 46.03 15.20
CA ALA A 162 19.18 45.85 15.66
C ALA A 162 20.15 46.79 14.92
N PHE A 163 20.02 46.90 13.60
CA PHE A 163 20.84 47.80 12.78
C PHE A 163 20.66 49.26 13.20
N ALA A 164 19.41 49.71 13.35
CA ALA A 164 19.12 51.06 13.84
C ALA A 164 19.79 51.30 15.21
N ALA A 165 19.64 50.36 16.14
CA ALA A 165 20.18 50.48 17.50
C ALA A 165 21.72 50.54 17.58
N ILE A 166 22.45 50.07 16.54
CA ILE A 166 23.91 50.23 16.46
C ILE A 166 24.29 51.67 16.10
N PHE A 167 23.52 52.33 15.24
CA PHE A 167 23.80 53.71 14.83
C PHE A 167 23.16 54.75 15.76
N THR A 168 22.08 54.40 16.42
CA THR A 168 21.41 55.21 17.45
C THR A 168 21.64 54.61 18.83
N VAL A 169 22.91 54.55 19.24
CA VAL A 169 23.29 53.91 20.50
C VAL A 169 22.56 54.52 21.70
N PRO A 170 21.98 53.69 22.59
CA PRO A 170 21.39 54.17 23.83
C PRO A 170 22.48 54.83 24.68
N GLY A 171 22.19 56.02 25.21
CA GLY A 171 23.14 56.84 25.97
C GLY A 171 23.92 57.86 25.14
N GLY A 172 23.73 57.90 23.81
CA GLY A 172 24.29 58.92 22.94
C GLY A 172 25.78 58.74 22.62
N ASN A 173 26.30 59.62 21.77
CA ASN A 173 27.70 59.69 21.37
C ASN A 173 28.38 60.93 21.94
N ASP A 174 29.67 60.82 22.20
CA ASP A 174 30.55 61.94 22.53
C ASP A 174 31.04 62.62 21.24
N ASN A 175 31.70 63.78 21.34
CA ASN A 175 32.22 64.57 20.22
C ASN A 175 33.22 63.80 19.33
N ASN A 176 33.80 62.71 19.86
CA ASN A 176 34.71 61.82 19.15
C ASN A 176 34.00 60.64 18.46
N GLY A 177 32.66 60.59 18.49
CA GLY A 177 31.84 59.51 17.92
C GLY A 177 31.79 58.23 18.77
N LEU A 178 32.40 58.24 19.97
CA LEU A 178 32.36 57.12 20.92
C LEU A 178 31.06 57.14 21.72
N ALA A 179 30.49 55.97 22.00
CA ALA A 179 29.33 55.88 22.89
C ALA A 179 29.73 56.33 24.31
N VAL A 180 28.97 57.25 24.90
CA VAL A 180 29.27 57.83 26.23
C VAL A 180 29.35 56.75 27.32
N VAL A 181 28.61 55.66 27.14
CA VAL A 181 28.48 54.57 28.12
C VAL A 181 29.36 53.34 27.76
N VAL A 182 30.36 53.50 26.88
CA VAL A 182 31.16 52.39 26.33
C VAL A 182 31.86 51.52 27.39
N GLN A 183 32.25 52.11 28.53
CA GLN A 183 32.94 51.38 29.59
C GLN A 183 32.00 50.55 30.47
N ALA A 184 30.69 50.81 30.44
CA ALA A 184 29.73 50.09 31.27
C ALA A 184 29.52 48.66 30.77
N ALA A 185 29.38 47.71 31.70
CA ALA A 185 29.11 46.32 31.38
C ALA A 185 27.83 46.14 30.55
N SER A 186 26.78 46.92 30.85
CA SER A 186 25.51 46.90 30.10
C SER A 186 25.69 47.25 28.62
N PHE A 187 26.59 48.19 28.29
CA PHE A 187 26.86 48.57 26.91
C PHE A 187 27.58 47.46 26.14
N LYS A 188 28.56 46.80 26.75
CA LYS A 188 29.26 45.66 26.13
C LYS A 188 28.31 44.50 25.84
N ILE A 189 27.42 44.20 26.79
CA ILE A 189 26.37 43.17 26.64
C ILE A 189 25.42 43.57 25.51
N PHE A 190 24.88 44.80 25.54
CA PHE A 190 24.03 45.33 24.48
C PHE A 190 24.67 45.16 23.10
N PHE A 191 25.90 45.68 22.91
CA PHE A 191 26.56 45.68 21.61
C PHE A 191 26.79 44.27 21.05
N ILE A 192 27.31 43.34 21.86
CA ILE A 192 27.60 41.97 21.44
C ILE A 192 26.31 41.22 21.07
N PHE A 193 25.31 41.24 21.96
CA PHE A 193 24.05 40.53 21.71
C PHE A 193 23.26 41.14 20.55
N ASN A 194 23.31 42.46 20.38
CA ASN A 194 22.69 43.15 19.26
C ASN A 194 23.35 42.77 17.92
N ALA A 195 24.69 42.71 17.88
CA ALA A 195 25.42 42.25 16.69
C ALA A 195 25.10 40.79 16.35
N VAL A 196 25.09 39.89 17.34
CA VAL A 196 24.72 38.49 17.13
C VAL A 196 23.28 38.38 16.62
N ALA A 197 22.33 39.12 17.18
CA ALA A 197 20.95 39.14 16.72
C ALA A 197 20.81 39.61 15.26
N LEU A 198 21.56 40.65 14.88
CA LEU A 198 21.59 41.18 13.52
C LEU A 198 22.13 40.14 12.52
N PHE A 199 23.33 39.63 12.77
CA PHE A 199 23.97 38.67 11.85
C PHE A 199 23.20 37.36 11.76
N THR A 200 22.66 36.86 12.87
CA THR A 200 21.81 35.65 12.85
C THR A 200 20.52 35.87 12.08
N SER A 201 19.89 37.05 12.19
CA SER A 201 18.69 37.40 11.44
C SER A 201 18.96 37.54 9.93
N LEU A 202 20.08 38.17 9.54
CA LEU A 202 20.51 38.24 8.14
C LEU A 202 20.84 36.85 7.57
N ALA A 203 21.52 36.00 8.34
CA ALA A 203 21.81 34.63 7.93
C ALA A 203 20.52 33.81 7.73
N VAL A 204 19.51 33.98 8.59
CA VAL A 204 18.19 33.36 8.40
C VAL A 204 17.59 33.78 7.05
N VAL A 205 17.59 35.08 6.72
CA VAL A 205 17.06 35.58 5.44
C VAL A 205 17.80 34.98 4.23
N VAL A 206 19.13 34.92 4.27
CA VAL A 206 19.95 34.33 3.19
C VAL A 206 19.63 32.84 3.01
N VAL A 207 19.59 32.07 4.10
CA VAL A 207 19.20 30.66 4.07
C VAL A 207 17.77 30.52 3.54
N GLN A 208 16.87 31.43 3.88
CA GLN A 208 15.48 31.37 3.45
C GLN A 208 15.32 31.62 1.94
N ILE A 209 16.02 32.60 1.38
CA ILE A 209 16.04 32.89 -0.06
C ILE A 209 16.57 31.69 -0.85
N THR A 210 17.61 31.02 -0.35
CA THR A 210 18.17 29.82 -1.00
C THR A 210 17.24 28.61 -0.94
N VAL A 211 16.45 28.45 0.13
CA VAL A 211 15.43 27.39 0.25
C VAL A 211 14.26 27.61 -0.69
N VAL A 212 13.73 28.83 -0.78
CA VAL A 212 12.55 29.13 -1.62
C VAL A 212 12.84 28.85 -3.11
N ARG A 213 14.09 28.98 -3.55
CA ARG A 213 14.53 28.77 -4.94
C ARG A 213 15.01 27.35 -5.25
N GLY A 214 15.19 26.47 -4.25
CA GLY A 214 15.81 25.15 -4.44
C GLY A 214 14.86 23.97 -4.24
N GLU A 215 14.88 22.99 -5.16
CA GLU A 215 14.15 21.71 -5.04
C GLU A 215 14.81 20.75 -4.03
N THR A 216 15.02 21.18 -2.79
CA THR A 216 15.84 20.39 -1.87
C THR A 216 15.00 19.34 -1.12
N LYS A 217 15.28 18.05 -1.37
CA LYS A 217 14.77 16.93 -0.56
C LYS A 217 15.09 17.07 0.96
N SER A 218 15.93 18.04 1.35
CA SER A 218 16.34 18.38 2.72
C SER A 218 15.52 19.48 3.41
N GLU A 219 14.45 20.01 2.80
CA GLU A 219 13.65 21.13 3.33
C GLU A 219 13.27 21.02 4.81
N ARG A 220 12.91 19.83 5.28
CA ARG A 220 12.54 19.66 6.71
C ARG A 220 13.71 19.95 7.65
N ARG A 221 14.93 19.56 7.27
CA ARG A 221 16.12 19.85 8.07
C ARG A 221 16.45 21.34 8.04
N VAL A 222 16.29 21.98 6.88
CA VAL A 222 16.56 23.41 6.75
C VAL A 222 15.53 24.24 7.53
N VAL A 223 14.25 23.91 7.45
CA VAL A 223 13.20 24.57 8.26
C VAL A 223 13.45 24.37 9.76
N GLU A 224 13.93 23.20 10.20
CA GLU A 224 14.30 22.98 11.61
C GLU A 224 15.51 23.85 12.02
N VAL A 225 16.49 24.04 11.14
CA VAL A 225 17.64 24.94 11.37
C VAL A 225 17.18 26.39 11.43
N ILE A 226 16.38 26.86 10.48
CA ILE A 226 15.82 28.23 10.46
C ILE A 226 15.06 28.51 11.76
N ASN A 227 14.20 27.59 12.18
CA ASN A 227 13.46 27.75 13.43
C ASN A 227 14.41 27.84 14.64
N LYS A 228 15.47 27.05 14.72
CA LYS A 228 16.47 27.16 15.80
C LYS A 228 17.21 28.49 15.79
N LEU A 229 17.64 28.95 14.61
CA LEU A 229 18.33 30.24 14.47
C LEU A 229 17.41 31.41 14.82
N MET A 230 16.12 31.30 14.51
CA MET A 230 15.13 32.33 14.86
C MET A 230 14.96 32.45 16.38
N TRP A 231 14.95 31.33 17.10
CA TRP A 231 14.88 31.32 18.56
C TRP A 231 16.12 31.94 19.19
N LEU A 232 17.30 31.64 18.63
CA LEU A 232 18.55 32.27 19.04
C LEU A 232 18.50 33.79 18.85
N ALA A 233 18.09 34.26 17.66
CA ALA A 233 17.95 35.67 17.36
C ALA A 233 16.99 36.37 18.34
N SER A 234 15.84 35.76 18.64
CA SER A 234 14.84 36.29 19.57
C SER A 234 15.36 36.40 21.01
N VAL A 235 16.11 35.41 21.50
CA VAL A 235 16.74 35.48 22.83
C VAL A 235 17.79 36.60 22.86
N CYS A 236 18.64 36.68 21.83
CA CYS A 236 19.67 37.72 21.73
C CYS A 236 19.08 39.14 21.65
N THR A 237 18.02 39.36 20.87
CA THR A 237 17.35 40.67 20.81
C THR A 237 16.74 41.07 22.15
N THR A 238 16.17 40.11 22.91
CA THR A 238 15.60 40.40 24.23
C THR A 238 16.68 40.80 25.23
N ILE A 239 17.81 40.09 25.26
CA ILE A 239 18.95 40.43 26.13
C ILE A 239 19.51 41.80 25.78
N SER A 240 19.67 42.08 24.48
CA SER A 240 20.08 43.40 23.97
C SER A 240 19.11 44.50 24.42
N PHE A 241 17.80 44.28 24.26
CA PHE A 241 16.79 45.25 24.66
C PHE A 241 16.79 45.53 26.17
N ILE A 242 16.90 44.50 27.01
CA ILE A 242 17.01 44.65 28.46
C ILE A 242 18.26 45.47 28.81
N ALA A 243 19.41 45.15 28.22
CA ALA A 243 20.66 45.89 28.44
C ALA A 243 20.54 47.36 27.99
N SER A 244 19.88 47.62 26.87
CA SER A 244 19.55 48.98 26.40
C SER A 244 18.67 49.74 27.39
N CYS A 245 17.63 49.12 27.95
CA CYS A 245 16.78 49.74 28.96
C CYS A 245 17.58 50.19 30.20
N TYR A 246 18.55 49.40 30.67
CA TYR A 246 19.42 49.80 31.79
C TYR A 246 20.30 51.01 31.45
N ILE A 247 20.71 51.16 30.19
CA ILE A 247 21.49 52.31 29.74
C ILE A 247 20.61 53.57 29.68
N VAL A 248 19.39 53.44 29.12
CA VAL A 248 18.47 54.58 28.93
C VAL A 248 17.85 55.07 30.24
N LEU A 249 17.42 54.17 31.13
CA LEU A 249 16.76 54.53 32.40
C LEU A 249 17.74 55.00 33.48
N GLY A 250 19.02 54.67 33.34
CA GLY A 250 20.08 55.06 34.26
C GLY A 250 19.87 54.59 35.70
N ARG A 251 20.64 55.16 36.64
CA ARG A 251 20.56 54.82 38.09
C ARG A 251 19.34 55.41 38.79
N HIS A 252 18.68 56.42 38.20
CA HIS A 252 17.59 57.14 38.86
C HIS A 252 16.24 56.39 38.82
N PHE A 253 15.99 55.59 37.79
CA PHE A 253 14.74 54.83 37.60
C PHE A 253 14.97 53.31 37.54
N GLN A 254 15.79 52.78 38.44
CA GLN A 254 16.13 51.34 38.48
C GLN A 254 14.89 50.44 38.61
N TRP A 255 13.86 50.87 39.34
CA TRP A 255 12.63 50.09 39.49
C TRP A 255 11.91 49.86 38.17
N ALA A 256 11.92 50.85 37.26
CA ALA A 256 11.35 50.71 35.93
C ALA A 256 12.15 49.72 35.07
N ALA A 257 13.48 49.74 35.15
CA ALA A 257 14.33 48.78 34.43
C ALA A 257 14.14 47.34 34.94
N ILE A 258 13.98 47.16 36.25
CA ILE A 258 13.67 45.86 36.88
C ILE A 258 12.30 45.37 36.41
N LEU A 259 11.30 46.23 36.36
CA LEU A 259 9.95 45.89 35.88
C LEU A 259 10.00 45.42 34.42
N VAL A 260 10.68 46.15 33.53
CA VAL A 260 10.84 45.77 32.12
C VAL A 260 11.60 44.44 31.99
N THR A 261 12.63 44.23 32.80
CA THR A 261 13.38 42.95 32.83
C THR A 261 12.48 41.79 33.24
N LEU A 262 11.63 42.00 34.25
CA LEU A 262 10.71 40.98 34.75
C LEU A 262 9.65 40.64 33.70
N ILE A 263 9.02 41.66 33.09
CA ILE A 263 8.02 41.47 32.04
C ILE A 263 8.64 40.80 30.81
N GLY A 264 9.77 41.30 30.32
CA GLY A 264 10.47 40.73 29.17
C GLY A 264 10.99 39.31 29.41
N GLY A 265 11.54 39.06 30.60
CA GLY A 265 12.01 37.74 31.01
C GLY A 265 10.89 36.71 31.14
N VAL A 266 9.78 37.08 31.82
CA VAL A 266 8.62 36.19 31.99
C VAL A 266 7.94 35.89 30.67
N THR A 267 7.74 36.90 29.80
CA THR A 267 7.13 36.68 28.48
C THR A 267 8.00 35.78 27.61
N MET A 268 9.31 36.00 27.54
CA MET A 268 10.21 35.15 26.76
C MET A 268 10.35 33.74 27.32
N ALA A 269 10.52 33.60 28.63
CA ALA A 269 10.58 32.29 29.27
C ALA A 269 9.27 31.51 29.11
N GLY A 270 8.12 32.18 29.23
CA GLY A 270 6.79 31.60 29.02
C GLY A 270 6.59 31.13 27.58
N VAL A 271 6.87 31.97 26.59
CA VAL A 271 6.68 31.62 25.17
C VAL A 271 7.66 30.52 24.74
N LEU A 272 8.95 30.64 25.06
CA LEU A 272 9.96 29.64 24.70
C LEU A 272 9.75 28.32 25.46
N GLY A 273 9.39 28.39 26.74
CA GLY A 273 9.13 27.23 27.59
C GLY A 273 7.89 26.46 27.15
N THR A 274 6.77 27.15 26.90
CA THR A 274 5.54 26.50 26.41
C THR A 274 5.76 25.86 25.03
N MET A 275 6.40 26.57 24.10
CA MET A 275 6.65 26.04 22.76
C MET A 275 7.64 24.87 22.76
N THR A 276 8.73 24.92 23.52
CA THR A 276 9.66 23.78 23.65
C THR A 276 8.98 22.58 24.29
N TYR A 277 8.15 22.80 25.31
CA TYR A 277 7.36 21.75 25.94
C TYR A 277 6.45 21.05 24.91
N TYR A 278 5.71 21.81 24.10
CA TYR A 278 4.86 21.23 23.05
C TYR A 278 5.66 20.48 21.98
N VAL A 279 6.81 21.01 21.55
CA VAL A 279 7.68 20.34 20.57
C VAL A 279 8.21 19.02 21.12
N VAL A 280 8.69 19.00 22.37
CA VAL A 280 9.20 17.81 23.03
C VAL A 280 8.09 16.79 23.25
N LYS A 281 6.92 17.22 23.74
CA LYS A 281 5.74 16.37 23.91
C LYS A 281 5.31 15.75 22.58
N SER A 282 5.24 16.53 21.51
CA SER A 282 4.93 16.05 20.15
C SER A 282 5.97 15.05 19.63
N LYS A 283 7.28 15.33 19.80
CA LYS A 283 8.36 14.39 19.45
C LYS A 283 8.27 13.09 20.27
N ARG A 284 7.95 13.17 21.58
CA ARG A 284 7.77 12.01 22.47
C ARG A 284 6.58 11.15 22.02
N MET A 285 5.42 11.75 21.74
CA MET A 285 4.23 11.04 21.24
C MET A 285 4.50 10.34 19.90
N ARG A 286 5.24 10.97 18.98
CA ARG A 286 5.65 10.32 17.72
C ARG A 286 6.59 9.14 17.94
N LYS A 287 7.54 9.24 18.87
CA LYS A 287 8.44 8.14 19.23
C LYS A 287 7.67 6.96 19.83
N ILE A 288 6.71 7.22 20.73
CA ILE A 288 5.85 6.20 21.33
C ILE A 288 5.04 5.48 20.24
N ARG A 289 4.34 6.21 19.36
CA ARG A 289 3.59 5.62 18.24
C ARG A 289 4.46 4.79 17.29
N LYS A 290 5.72 5.20 17.05
CA LYS A 290 6.67 4.41 16.25
C LYS A 290 7.07 3.11 16.96
N LYS A 291 7.36 3.17 18.27
CA LYS A 291 7.66 1.99 19.08
C LYS A 291 6.47 1.02 19.12
N GLU A 292 5.25 1.51 19.30
CA GLU A 292 4.03 0.69 19.25
C GLU A 292 3.88 -0.02 17.90
N LYS A 293 4.05 0.69 16.78
CA LYS A 293 4.00 0.08 15.44
C LYS A 293 5.07 -1.00 15.23
N MET A 294 6.30 -0.79 15.72
CA MET A 294 7.37 -1.79 15.65
C MET A 294 7.10 -3.01 16.55
N SER A 295 6.56 -2.79 17.75
CA SER A 295 6.21 -3.88 18.68
C SER A 295 5.08 -4.77 18.14
N ARG A 296 4.05 -4.18 17.52
CA ARG A 296 2.98 -4.95 16.84
C ARG A 296 3.49 -5.76 15.65
N ARG A 297 4.50 -5.25 14.94
CA ARG A 297 5.11 -5.95 13.80
C ARG A 297 6.00 -7.12 14.24
N SER A 298 6.62 -7.01 15.42
CA SER A 298 7.45 -8.09 16.00
C SER A 298 6.62 -9.16 16.71
N GLY A 299 5.47 -8.80 17.28
CA GLY A 299 4.53 -9.78 17.84
C GLY A 299 3.86 -10.67 16.79
N SER A 300 3.78 -10.20 15.53
CA SER A 300 3.18 -10.95 14.42
C SER A 300 4.17 -11.83 13.63
N SER A 301 5.46 -11.82 13.98
CA SER A 301 6.51 -12.60 13.28
C SER A 301 7.05 -13.76 14.11
N SER A 302 6.31 -14.24 15.12
CA SER A 302 6.75 -15.31 16.04
C SER A 302 6.11 -16.68 15.78
N TRP A 303 5.69 -16.96 14.55
CA TRP A 303 5.21 -18.28 14.14
C TRP A 303 5.68 -18.52 12.72
N TYR A 304 6.92 -19.01 12.57
CA TYR A 304 7.38 -19.94 11.54
C TYR A 304 8.86 -20.18 11.87
N ASP A 305 9.05 -21.06 12.84
CA ASP A 305 10.27 -21.85 12.96
C ASP A 305 10.21 -22.85 11.80
N ASN A 306 11.18 -22.80 10.89
CA ASN A 306 11.58 -23.96 10.11
C ASN A 306 13.05 -23.83 9.77
N THR A 307 13.77 -24.69 10.48
CA THR A 307 15.09 -25.25 10.23
C THR A 307 15.28 -25.64 8.76
N GLU A 308 16.54 -25.62 8.31
CA GLU A 308 17.04 -26.06 7.00
C GLU A 308 16.77 -25.12 5.81
N LEU A 309 17.77 -24.32 5.44
CA LEU A 309 18.74 -24.75 4.43
C LEU A 309 19.82 -23.68 4.29
N SER A 310 21.05 -24.14 4.49
CA SER A 310 22.25 -23.48 4.05
C SER A 310 22.27 -23.42 2.52
N GLU A 311 23.04 -22.47 2.00
CA GLU A 311 23.60 -22.40 0.65
C GLU A 311 22.90 -21.53 -0.42
N THR A 312 23.76 -20.60 -0.88
CA THR A 312 23.87 -20.03 -2.22
C THR A 312 23.03 -18.80 -2.58
N GLU A 313 23.72 -17.66 -2.46
CA GLU A 313 23.70 -16.57 -3.43
C GLU A 313 23.38 -17.03 -4.86
N LEU A 314 22.35 -16.45 -5.47
CA LEU A 314 22.32 -16.23 -6.91
C LEU A 314 21.37 -15.08 -7.28
N ASN A 315 21.88 -14.26 -8.20
CA ASN A 315 21.48 -12.91 -8.57
C ASN A 315 20.03 -12.71 -9.06
N PRO A 316 19.51 -11.47 -8.99
CA PRO A 316 18.24 -11.10 -9.59
C PRO A 316 18.41 -10.78 -11.08
N VAL A 317 17.74 -11.53 -11.95
CA VAL A 317 17.56 -11.12 -13.36
C VAL A 317 16.12 -11.38 -13.81
N TYR A 318 15.59 -10.36 -14.50
CA TYR A 318 14.34 -10.28 -15.27
C TYR A 318 13.07 -9.85 -14.54
N ALA A 319 12.84 -8.54 -14.64
CA ALA A 319 11.52 -7.99 -14.89
C ALA A 319 11.10 -8.26 -16.35
N LEU A 320 9.89 -8.78 -16.53
CA LEU A 320 9.01 -8.55 -17.67
C LEU A 320 7.69 -7.99 -17.12
#